data_AF-A0AAU3PYB9-F1
#
_entry.id   AF-A0AAU3PYB9-F1
#
_cell.length_a   1.000
_cell.length_b   1.000
_cell.length_c   1.000
_cell.angle_alpha   90.00
_cell.angle_beta   90.00
_cell.angle_gamma   90.00
#
_symmetry.space_group_name_H-M   'P 1'
#
loop_
_entity.id
_entity.type
_entity.pdbx_description
1 polymer ?
#
loop_
_entity_poly.entity_id
_entity_poly.type
_entity_poly.pdbx_seq_one_letter_code
_entity_poly.pdbx_strand_id
1 'polypeptide(L)'
;MGWPSDDEHDNPTAQQHYYSHLVYLRSYPDERNAIRLARLEDEGPPPPEPADGARGWLRWHTRHLPSTDEFAGLLSRLEAEGLLSSNDVASYADKATADSVAELIAHIHAVDDITQARQQAECS
;
A
#
# COMPACT_ATOMS: atom_id res chain seq x y z
N MET A 1 37.84 -13.93 -15.58
CA MET A 1 36.59 -13.25 -15.98
C MET A 1 35.69 -13.29 -14.76
N GLY A 2 35.74 -12.25 -13.91
CA GLY A 2 34.84 -12.11 -12.77
C GLY A 2 33.58 -11.39 -13.26
N TRP A 3 32.43 -12.03 -13.13
CA TRP A 3 31.15 -11.38 -13.36
C TRP A 3 30.90 -10.43 -12.18
N PRO A 4 30.51 -9.18 -12.40
CA PRO A 4 30.00 -8.36 -11.31
C PRO A 4 28.66 -8.97 -10.90
N SER A 5 28.64 -9.64 -9.75
CA SER A 5 27.39 -9.97 -9.06
C SER A 5 26.86 -8.69 -8.45
N ASP A 6 26.32 -7.82 -9.29
CA ASP A 6 25.56 -6.62 -8.92
C ASP A 6 24.09 -7.00 -8.74
N ASP A 7 23.87 -8.15 -8.07
CA ASP A 7 22.57 -8.66 -7.69
C ASP A 7 22.39 -8.37 -6.19
N GLU A 8 22.46 -7.10 -5.79
CA GLU A 8 21.59 -6.61 -4.72
C GLU A 8 20.16 -6.70 -5.26
N HIS A 9 19.63 -7.92 -5.34
CA HIS A 9 18.19 -8.12 -5.43
C HIS A 9 17.65 -7.43 -4.17
N ASP A 10 16.97 -6.30 -4.35
CA ASP A 10 16.06 -5.74 -3.35
C ASP A 10 15.18 -6.90 -2.88
N ASN A 11 15.56 -7.51 -1.75
CA ASN A 11 14.77 -8.58 -1.19
C ASN A 11 13.41 -7.97 -0.87
N PRO A 12 12.31 -8.56 -1.38
CA PRO A 12 11.01 -7.97 -1.14
C PRO A 12 10.78 -7.85 0.37
N THR A 13 10.21 -6.74 0.81
CA THR A 13 9.81 -6.59 2.20
C THR A 13 8.82 -7.70 2.58
N ALA A 14 8.64 -7.93 3.88
CA ALA A 14 7.62 -8.87 4.34
C ALA A 14 6.21 -8.49 3.82
N GLN A 15 5.93 -7.19 3.71
CA GLN A 15 4.64 -6.71 3.20
C GLN A 15 4.48 -6.95 1.69
N GLN A 16 5.54 -6.75 0.90
CA GLN A 16 5.55 -7.07 -0.53
C GLN A 16 5.37 -8.58 -0.77
N HIS A 17 6.01 -9.42 0.05
CA HIS A 17 5.78 -10.87 0.02
C HIS A 17 4.32 -11.23 0.37
N TYR A 18 3.74 -10.58 1.37
CA TYR A 18 2.34 -10.78 1.73
C TYR A 18 1.39 -10.43 0.56
N TYR A 19 1.53 -9.26 -0.04
CA TYR A 19 0.63 -8.83 -1.11
C TYR A 19 0.83 -9.62 -2.41
N SER A 20 2.07 -10.00 -2.75
CA SER A 20 2.31 -10.88 -3.90
C SER A 20 1.69 -12.26 -3.69
N HIS A 21 1.74 -12.81 -2.47
CA HIS A 21 1.09 -14.07 -2.15
C HIS A 21 -0.44 -13.97 -2.19
N LEU A 22 -1.03 -12.86 -1.72
CA LEU A 22 -2.47 -12.60 -1.89
C LEU A 22 -2.89 -12.56 -3.36
N VAL A 23 -2.14 -11.85 -4.20
CA VAL A 23 -2.41 -11.80 -5.65
C VAL A 23 -2.35 -13.20 -6.25
N TYR A 24 -1.30 -13.97 -5.93
CA TYR A 24 -1.16 -15.35 -6.40
C TYR A 24 -2.37 -16.21 -6.02
N LEU A 25 -2.78 -16.22 -4.76
CA LEU A 25 -3.91 -17.04 -4.29
C LEU A 25 -5.24 -16.64 -4.96
N ARG A 26 -5.43 -15.35 -5.25
CA ARG A 26 -6.61 -14.85 -5.95
C ARG A 26 -6.59 -15.18 -7.45
N SER A 27 -5.42 -15.21 -8.08
CA SER A 27 -5.27 -15.57 -9.49
C SER A 27 -5.47 -17.06 -9.77
N TYR A 28 -5.24 -17.93 -8.80
CA TYR A 28 -5.36 -19.38 -8.93
C TYR A 28 -6.37 -19.96 -7.91
N PRO A 29 -7.67 -19.71 -8.09
CA PRO A 29 -8.69 -20.17 -7.16
C PRO A 29 -8.89 -21.68 -7.23
N ASP A 30 -8.61 -22.36 -6.11
CA ASP A 30 -8.96 -23.75 -5.85
C ASP A 30 -9.35 -23.90 -4.37
N GLU A 31 -9.92 -25.05 -3.97
CA GLU A 31 -10.40 -25.27 -2.59
C GLU A 31 -9.29 -25.08 -1.54
N ARG A 32 -8.07 -25.54 -1.84
CA ARG A 32 -6.91 -25.39 -0.95
C ARG A 32 -6.44 -23.94 -0.87
N ASN A 33 -6.43 -23.25 -2.01
CA ASN A 33 -6.03 -21.85 -2.08
C ASN A 33 -7.10 -20.94 -1.47
N ALA A 34 -8.38 -21.30 -1.52
CA ALA A 34 -9.44 -20.59 -0.81
C ALA A 34 -9.24 -20.65 0.71
N ILE A 35 -8.88 -21.82 1.27
CA ILE A 35 -8.55 -21.97 2.69
C ILE A 35 -7.31 -21.15 3.06
N ARG A 36 -6.26 -21.19 2.22
CA ARG A 36 -5.04 -20.41 2.43
C ARG A 36 -5.28 -18.91 2.33
N LEU A 37 -6.09 -18.49 1.36
CA LEU A 37 -6.47 -17.09 1.16
C LEU A 37 -7.21 -16.58 2.38
N ALA A 38 -8.22 -17.31 2.86
CA ALA A 38 -8.97 -16.95 4.05
C ALA A 38 -8.05 -16.82 5.29
N ARG A 39 -7.11 -17.76 5.49
CA ARG A 39 -6.14 -17.67 6.59
C ARG A 39 -5.22 -16.44 6.44
N LEU A 40 -4.67 -16.22 5.26
CA LEU A 40 -3.76 -15.10 5.00
C LEU A 40 -4.48 -13.75 5.18
N GLU A 41 -5.73 -13.67 4.71
CA GLU A 41 -6.58 -12.50 4.91
C GLU A 41 -6.99 -12.30 6.37
N ASP A 42 -7.12 -13.35 7.17
CA ASP A 42 -7.37 -13.24 8.62
C ASP A 42 -6.12 -12.69 9.34
N GLU A 43 -4.95 -13.25 9.06
CA GLU A 43 -3.65 -12.80 9.62
C GLU A 43 -3.36 -11.33 9.28
N GLY A 44 -3.71 -10.90 8.07
CA GLY A 44 -3.45 -9.53 7.61
C GLY A 44 -1.99 -9.29 7.20
N PRO A 45 -1.69 -8.13 6.60
CA PRO A 45 -0.33 -7.79 6.22
C PRO A 45 0.57 -7.71 7.45
N PRO A 46 1.88 -7.98 7.35
CA PRO A 46 2.82 -7.66 8.43
C PRO A 46 2.98 -6.13 8.60
N PRO A 47 3.55 -5.66 9.73
CA PRO A 47 3.88 -4.25 9.91
C PRO A 47 4.79 -3.73 8.77
N PRO A 48 4.56 -2.50 8.30
CA PRO A 48 5.27 -1.94 7.17
C PRO A 48 6.69 -1.52 7.54
N GLU A 49 7.61 -1.67 6.60
CA GLU A 49 8.99 -1.21 6.68
C GLU A 49 9.16 0.13 5.91
N PRO A 50 10.28 0.85 6.07
CA PRO A 50 10.53 2.06 5.29
C PRO A 50 10.45 1.85 3.77
N ALA A 51 10.88 0.67 3.28
CA ALA A 51 10.89 0.31 1.86
C ALA A 51 9.50 0.02 1.28
N ASP A 52 8.46 -0.10 2.11
CA ASP A 52 7.08 -0.31 1.63
C ASP A 52 6.39 0.95 1.10
N GLY A 53 6.99 2.12 1.36
CA GLY A 53 6.46 3.41 0.93
C GLY A 53 5.11 3.76 1.57
N ALA A 54 4.58 4.93 1.22
CA ALA A 54 3.39 5.48 1.84
C ALA A 54 2.14 4.60 1.61
N ARG A 55 2.06 3.93 0.45
CA ARG A 55 0.97 3.00 0.15
C ARG A 55 0.99 1.76 1.04
N GLY A 56 2.16 1.19 1.35
CA GLY A 56 2.25 0.04 2.26
C GLY A 56 1.84 0.42 3.68
N TRP A 57 2.31 1.57 4.15
CA TRP A 57 1.91 2.14 5.44
C TRP A 57 0.41 2.42 5.51
N LEU A 58 -0.18 3.02 4.47
CA LEU A 58 -1.61 3.28 4.40
C LEU A 58 -2.45 2.00 4.48
N ARG A 59 -2.05 0.94 3.77
CA ARG A 59 -2.77 -0.34 3.80
C ARG A 59 -2.69 -1.01 5.17
N TRP A 60 -1.56 -0.90 5.87
CA TRP A 60 -1.44 -1.39 7.25
C TRP A 60 -2.46 -0.73 8.18
N HIS A 61 -2.68 0.58 8.01
CA HIS A 61 -3.63 1.36 8.81
C HIS A 61 -5.12 1.08 8.54
N THR A 62 -5.46 0.26 7.53
CA THR A 62 -6.82 -0.28 7.37
C THR A 62 -7.27 -1.14 8.55
N ARG A 63 -6.32 -1.78 9.22
CA ARG A 63 -6.57 -2.71 10.33
C ARG A 63 -6.04 -2.18 11.66
N HIS A 64 -5.16 -1.18 11.61
CA HIS A 64 -4.47 -0.63 12.77
C HIS A 64 -4.65 0.88 12.78
N LEU A 65 -5.53 1.37 13.64
CA LEU A 65 -5.75 2.81 13.75
C LEU A 65 -4.43 3.51 14.15
N PRO A 66 -3.93 4.48 13.37
CA PRO A 66 -2.72 5.20 13.70
C PRO A 66 -2.95 6.09 14.93
N SER A 67 -1.90 6.25 15.74
CA SER A 67 -1.79 7.40 16.64
C SER A 67 -1.66 8.71 15.85
N THR A 68 -1.85 9.86 16.53
CA THR A 68 -1.71 11.18 15.89
C THR A 68 -0.34 11.36 15.22
N ASP A 69 0.74 10.92 15.87
CA ASP A 69 2.10 11.05 15.34
C ASP A 69 2.33 10.13 14.13
N GLU A 70 1.84 8.89 14.18
CA GLU A 70 1.91 7.96 13.05
C GLU A 70 1.11 8.49 11.86
N PHE A 71 -0.07 9.07 12.12
CA PHE A 71 -0.92 9.65 11.09
C PHE A 71 -0.25 10.87 10.43
N ALA A 72 0.35 11.76 11.21
CA ALA A 72 1.11 12.90 10.68
C ALA A 72 2.32 12.44 9.84
N GLY A 73 3.00 11.38 10.30
CA GLY A 73 4.09 10.73 9.56
C GLY A 73 3.60 10.12 8.24
N LEU A 74 2.43 9.50 8.23
CA LEU A 74 1.80 8.96 7.02
C LEU A 74 1.46 10.07 6.02
N LEU A 75 0.83 11.17 6.46
CA LEU A 75 0.51 12.30 5.61
C LEU A 75 1.77 12.90 4.96
N SER A 76 2.84 13.05 5.75
CA SER A 76 4.14 13.54 5.24
C SER A 76 4.73 12.63 4.17
N ARG A 77 4.64 11.30 4.34
CA ARG A 77 5.11 10.33 3.33
C ARG A 77 4.27 10.37 2.06
N LEU A 78 2.94 10.46 2.20
CA LEU A 78 2.02 10.57 1.06
C LEU A 78 2.28 11.85 0.25
N GLU A 79 2.57 12.97 0.91
CA GLU A 79 2.96 14.21 0.24
C GLU A 79 4.32 14.08 -0.46
N ALA A 80 5.33 13.51 0.20
CA ALA A 80 6.66 13.32 -0.36
C ALA A 80 6.65 12.40 -1.62
N GLU A 81 5.74 11.43 -1.65
CA GLU A 81 5.51 10.55 -2.81
C GLU A 81 4.57 11.17 -3.86
N GLY A 82 4.10 12.40 -3.65
CA GLY A 82 3.22 13.11 -4.58
C GLY A 82 1.80 12.54 -4.68
N LEU A 83 1.38 11.76 -3.68
CA LEU A 83 0.04 11.17 -3.59
C LEU A 83 -0.98 12.09 -2.94
N LEU A 84 -0.49 13.10 -2.20
CA LEU A 84 -1.29 14.18 -1.65
C LEU A 84 -0.62 15.52 -1.98
N SER A 85 -1.44 16.55 -2.16
CA SER A 85 -0.94 17.93 -2.15
C SER A 85 -0.83 18.46 -0.72
N SER A 86 -0.07 19.53 -0.52
CA SER A 86 0.02 20.21 0.78
C SER A 86 -1.35 20.68 1.30
N ASN A 87 -2.29 20.99 0.40
CA ASN A 87 -3.65 21.36 0.77
C ASN A 87 -4.45 20.16 1.31
N ASP A 88 -4.22 18.97 0.75
CA ASP A 88 -4.84 17.74 1.24
C ASP A 88 -4.28 17.39 2.61
N VAL A 89 -2.95 17.47 2.80
CA VAL A 89 -2.30 17.27 4.12
C VAL A 89 -2.92 18.17 5.18
N ALA A 90 -3.08 19.46 4.89
CA ALA A 90 -3.70 20.42 5.81
C ALA A 90 -5.17 20.07 6.14
N SER A 91 -5.88 19.46 5.18
CA SER A 91 -7.28 19.04 5.37
C SER A 91 -7.43 17.82 6.27
N TYR A 92 -6.40 16.98 6.35
CA TYR A 92 -6.35 15.79 7.20
C TYR A 92 -5.63 16.00 8.54
N ALA A 93 -4.90 17.09 8.71
CA ALA A 93 -4.18 17.40 9.95
C ALA A 93 -5.07 17.22 11.20
N ASP A 94 -4.54 16.57 12.23
CA ASP A 94 -5.19 16.26 13.50
C ASP A 94 -6.45 15.36 13.43
N LYS A 95 -6.74 14.75 12.27
CA LYS A 95 -7.88 13.84 12.09
C LYS A 95 -7.46 12.37 12.06
N ALA A 96 -6.67 11.91 13.02
CA ALA A 96 -6.26 10.50 13.13
C ALA A 96 -7.44 9.58 13.54
N THR A 97 -8.40 9.41 12.64
CA THR A 97 -9.61 8.59 12.83
C THR A 97 -9.69 7.51 11.75
N ALA A 98 -10.48 6.46 12.01
CA ALA A 98 -10.71 5.39 11.04
C ALA A 98 -11.34 5.95 9.74
N ASP A 99 -12.24 6.91 9.88
CA ASP A 99 -12.90 7.57 8.75
C ASP A 99 -11.89 8.32 7.88
N SER A 100 -10.96 9.09 8.47
CA SER A 100 -9.94 9.79 7.70
C SER A 100 -8.98 8.85 6.99
N VAL A 101 -8.61 7.73 7.61
CA VAL A 101 -7.79 6.69 6.96
C VAL A 101 -8.55 6.08 5.77
N ALA A 102 -9.84 5.77 5.94
CA ALA A 102 -10.68 5.25 4.87
C ALA A 102 -10.84 6.26 3.72
N GLU A 103 -11.02 7.54 4.03
CA GLU A 103 -11.07 8.61 3.04
C GLU A 103 -9.76 8.75 2.27
N LEU A 104 -8.60 8.70 2.95
CA LEU A 104 -7.28 8.73 2.30
C LEU A 104 -7.10 7.57 1.33
N ILE A 105 -7.52 6.36 1.72
CA ILE A 105 -7.47 5.18 0.85
C ILE A 105 -8.34 5.38 -0.38
N ALA A 106 -9.57 5.85 -0.20
CA ALA A 106 -10.49 6.11 -1.31
C ALA A 106 -9.95 7.19 -2.26
N HIS A 107 -9.35 8.25 -1.72
CA HIS A 107 -8.71 9.30 -2.49
C HIS A 107 -7.58 8.76 -3.36
N ILE A 108 -6.67 7.97 -2.77
CA ILE A 108 -5.52 7.42 -3.48
C ILE A 108 -5.95 6.41 -4.56
N HIS A 109 -6.95 5.56 -4.28
CA HIS A 109 -7.52 4.69 -5.31
C HIS A 109 -8.11 5.49 -6.48
N ALA A 110 -8.82 6.59 -6.22
CA ALA A 110 -9.36 7.44 -7.29
C ALA A 110 -8.27 8.08 -8.14
N VAL A 111 -7.14 8.47 -7.54
CA VAL A 111 -5.96 8.99 -8.27
C VAL A 111 -5.35 7.90 -9.16
N ASP A 112 -5.21 6.68 -8.63
CA ASP A 112 -4.68 5.54 -9.38
C ASP A 112 -5.61 5.18 -10.57
N ASP A 113 -6.93 5.15 -10.36
CA ASP A 113 -7.92 4.87 -11.41
C ASP A 113 -7.89 5.92 -12.53
N ILE A 114 -7.80 7.21 -12.19
CA ILE A 114 -7.67 8.30 -13.17
C ILE A 114 -6.38 8.14 -13.98
N THR A 115 -5.28 7.80 -13.32
CA THR A 115 -3.97 7.62 -13.96
C THR A 115 -4.01 6.42 -14.92
N GLN A 116 -4.59 5.30 -14.50
CA GLN A 116 -4.74 4.11 -15.32
C GLN A 116 -5.65 4.37 -16.54
N ALA A 117 -6.78 5.06 -16.36
CA ALA A 117 -7.69 5.39 -17.45
C ALA A 117 -7.02 6.26 -18.52
N ARG A 118 -6.17 7.21 -18.12
CA ARG A 118 -5.38 8.04 -19.05
C ARG A 118 -4.38 7.19 -19.86
N GLN A 119 -3.65 6.30 -19.20
CA GLN A 119 -2.70 5.41 -19.87
C GLN A 119 -3.39 4.48 -20.87
N GLN A 120 -4.57 3.98 -20.56
CA GLN A 120 -5.37 3.15 -21.48
C GLN A 120 -5.85 3.95 -22.70
N ALA A 121 -6.23 5.21 -22.51
CA ALA A 121 -6.66 6.09 -23.60
C ALA A 121 -5.51 6.52 -24.54
N GLU A 122 -4.28 6.60 -24.03
CA GLU A 122 -3.08 6.93 -24.83
C GLU A 122 -2.56 5.75 -25.67
N CYS A 123 -2.84 4.52 -25.23
CA CYS A 123 -2.44 3.28 -25.92
C CYS A 123 -3.50 2.73 -26.90
N SER A 124 -4.67 3.36 -26.99
CA SER A 124 -5.79 2.96 -27.88
C SER A 124 -5.85 3.84 -29.12
#